data_AF-A0A3M7RIV0-F1
#
_entry.id   AF-A0A3M7RIV0-F1
#
_cell.length_a   1.000
_cell.length_b   1.000
_cell.length_c   1.000
_cell.angle_alpha   90.00
_cell.angle_beta   90.00
_cell.angle_gamma   90.00
#
_symmetry.space_group_name_H-M   'P 1'
#
loop_
_entity.id
_entity.type
_entity.pdbx_description
1 polymer ?
#
loop_
_entity_poly.entity_id
_entity_poly.type
_entity_poly.pdbx_seq_one_letter_code
_entity_poly.pdbx_strand_id
1 'polypeptide(L)'
;MYIKSVNILHKLTGNKCLMRALLAFFGCPGPRLCPIEICLFIYSKNNLGEALAEDLKTLSVQSSFDKFIQVYSEACARFVPVKRTKRDKKPPWLKPDVKKAIRSKIASWDVYINSGKDESAYREYKKARNFAKNLINKKIYEFEAQIASEAKSNPKILFSYVKSKQVVKDQIRLILTKDGTALTDMQ
;
A
#
# COMPACT_ATOMS: atom_id res chain seq x y z
N MET A 1 -6.36 -23.79 -1.86
CA MET A 1 -5.49 -23.62 -0.65
C MET A 1 -6.26 -23.54 0.67
N TYR A 2 -7.58 -23.26 0.68
CA TYR A 2 -8.38 -23.15 1.92
C TYR A 2 -8.75 -24.47 2.61
N ILE A 3 -8.97 -25.56 1.86
CA ILE A 3 -9.51 -26.82 2.42
C ILE A 3 -8.48 -27.57 3.29
N LYS A 4 -7.19 -27.49 2.95
CA LYS A 4 -6.11 -28.11 3.75
C LYS A 4 -5.91 -27.41 5.11
N SER A 5 -6.18 -26.10 5.20
CA SER A 5 -6.06 -25.33 6.44
C SER A 5 -7.17 -25.65 7.45
N VAL A 6 -8.38 -25.97 6.99
CA VAL A 6 -9.53 -26.30 7.85
C VAL A 6 -9.36 -27.67 8.52
N ASN A 7 -8.80 -28.66 7.82
CA ASN A 7 -8.55 -29.99 8.38
C ASN A 7 -7.44 -30.02 9.44
N ILE A 8 -6.48 -29.10 9.35
CA ILE A 8 -5.43 -28.94 10.37
C ILE A 8 -6.01 -28.32 11.64
N LEU A 9 -6.94 -27.36 11.51
CA LEU A 9 -7.63 -26.73 12.64
C LEU A 9 -8.63 -27.67 13.35
N HIS A 10 -9.26 -28.59 12.62
CA HIS A 10 -10.17 -29.60 13.18
C HIS A 10 -9.44 -30.62 14.09
N LYS A 11 -8.18 -30.96 13.77
CA LYS A 11 -7.36 -31.88 14.59
C LYS A 11 -6.78 -31.22 15.86
N LEU A 12 -6.65 -29.90 15.91
CA LEU A 12 -5.93 -29.19 16.98
C LEU A 12 -6.82 -28.65 18.11
N THR A 13 -8.12 -28.50 17.89
CA THR A 13 -8.98 -27.78 18.86
C THR A 13 -9.96 -28.68 19.61
N GLY A 14 -10.33 -29.85 19.09
CA GLY A 14 -11.16 -30.87 19.78
C GLY A 14 -12.55 -30.39 20.27
N ASN A 15 -12.85 -29.10 20.18
CA ASN A 15 -13.93 -28.45 20.92
C ASN A 15 -14.74 -27.60 19.94
N LYS A 16 -15.90 -28.14 19.53
CA LYS A 16 -16.75 -27.59 18.46
C LYS A 16 -17.28 -26.18 18.79
N CYS A 17 -17.29 -25.78 20.07
CA CYS A 17 -17.74 -24.47 20.53
C CYS A 17 -16.77 -23.33 20.17
N LEU A 18 -15.45 -23.58 20.24
CA LEU A 18 -14.41 -22.59 19.92
C LEU A 18 -14.38 -22.25 18.42
N MET A 19 -14.66 -23.24 17.56
CA MET A 19 -14.77 -23.03 16.10
C MET A 19 -15.97 -22.15 15.73
N ARG A 20 -17.08 -22.25 16.46
CA ARG A 20 -18.27 -21.43 16.22
C ARG A 20 -18.04 -19.97 16.63
N ALA A 21 -17.27 -19.74 17.68
CA ALA A 21 -16.82 -18.41 18.11
C ALA A 21 -15.82 -17.79 17.11
N LEU A 22 -14.85 -18.56 16.62
CA LEU A 22 -13.90 -18.11 15.61
C LEU A 22 -14.60 -17.81 14.27
N LEU A 23 -15.50 -18.67 13.80
CA LEU A 23 -16.26 -18.43 12.57
C LEU A 23 -17.21 -17.23 12.66
N ALA A 24 -17.74 -16.92 13.86
CA ALA A 24 -18.53 -15.71 14.09
C ALA A 24 -17.67 -14.43 14.05
N PHE A 25 -16.41 -14.48 14.50
CA PHE A 25 -15.47 -13.37 14.40
C PHE A 25 -14.91 -13.16 12.97
N PHE A 26 -14.80 -14.21 12.16
CA PHE A 26 -14.36 -14.12 10.76
C PHE A 26 -15.47 -13.76 9.75
N GLY A 27 -16.69 -13.48 10.21
CA GLY A 27 -17.84 -13.11 9.38
C GLY A 27 -17.79 -11.70 8.76
N CYS A 28 -16.68 -10.97 8.89
CA CYS A 28 -16.53 -9.64 8.30
C CYS A 28 -15.75 -9.75 6.97
N PRO A 29 -16.33 -9.34 5.82
CA PRO A 29 -15.70 -9.46 4.52
C PRO A 29 -14.63 -8.37 4.37
N GLY A 30 -13.45 -8.61 4.93
CA GLY A 30 -12.30 -7.73 4.73
C GLY A 30 -11.12 -8.12 5.63
N PRO A 31 -9.88 -8.19 5.10
CA PRO A 31 -8.71 -8.46 5.92
C PRO A 31 -8.29 -7.16 6.60
N ARG A 32 -9.06 -6.73 7.60
CA ARG A 32 -8.66 -5.68 8.54
C ARG A 32 -8.68 -6.26 9.95
N LEU A 33 -7.89 -7.31 10.17
CA LEU A 33 -7.48 -7.60 11.54
C LEU A 33 -6.65 -6.39 11.98
N CYS A 34 -7.17 -5.65 12.95
CA CYS A 34 -6.48 -4.52 13.54
C CYS A 34 -5.17 -5.03 14.16
N PRO A 35 -4.09 -4.22 14.23
CA PRO A 35 -2.85 -4.61 14.90
C PRO A 35 -3.08 -5.22 16.30
N ILE A 36 -4.11 -4.73 17.00
CA ILE A 36 -4.56 -5.19 18.32
C ILE A 36 -5.04 -6.66 18.30
N GLU A 37 -5.79 -7.08 17.28
CA GLU A 37 -6.32 -8.46 17.18
C GLU A 37 -5.23 -9.47 16.81
N ILE A 38 -4.24 -9.03 16.01
CA ILE A 38 -3.04 -9.81 15.71
C ILE A 38 -2.20 -10.00 16.98
N CYS A 39 -2.04 -8.94 17.79
CA CYS A 39 -1.32 -9.01 19.07
C CYS A 39 -1.98 -9.99 20.06
N LEU A 40 -3.31 -9.96 20.20
CA LEU A 40 -4.05 -10.89 21.08
C LEU A 40 -3.88 -12.35 20.65
N PHE A 41 -3.89 -12.64 19.35
CA PHE A 41 -3.66 -13.98 18.82
C PHE A 41 -2.22 -14.48 19.05
N ILE A 42 -1.23 -13.61 18.91
CA ILE A 42 0.18 -13.92 19.20
C ILE A 42 0.40 -14.17 20.70
N TYR A 43 -0.24 -13.37 21.56
CA TYR A 43 -0.13 -13.48 23.02
C TYR A 43 -0.70 -14.81 23.53
N SER A 44 -1.83 -15.26 22.98
CA SER A 44 -2.47 -16.53 23.34
C SER A 44 -1.71 -17.78 22.86
N LYS A 45 -0.96 -17.70 21.75
CA LYS A 45 -0.36 -18.87 21.11
C LYS A 45 1.01 -19.29 21.64
N ASN A 46 1.74 -18.39 22.29
CA ASN A 46 3.17 -18.60 22.56
C ASN A 46 3.57 -18.63 24.03
N ASN A 47 2.65 -18.49 25.00
CA ASN A 47 2.99 -18.48 26.43
C ASN A 47 4.12 -17.47 26.79
N LEU A 48 4.30 -16.44 25.95
CA LEU A 48 5.40 -15.46 26.04
C LEU A 48 5.34 -14.65 27.35
N GLY A 49 4.14 -14.48 27.91
CA GLY A 49 3.94 -13.74 29.14
C GLY A 49 4.49 -14.44 30.39
N GLU A 50 4.53 -15.78 30.43
CA GLU A 50 4.96 -16.53 31.62
C GLU A 50 6.50 -16.49 31.79
N ALA A 51 7.26 -16.64 30.71
CA ALA A 51 8.72 -16.56 30.74
C ALA A 51 9.24 -15.12 30.93
N LEU A 52 8.57 -14.12 30.33
CA LEU A 52 8.91 -12.71 30.51
C LEU A 52 8.65 -12.21 31.94
N ALA A 53 7.59 -12.69 32.58
CA ALA A 53 7.18 -12.22 33.90
C ALA A 53 8.17 -12.58 35.03
N GLU A 54 8.97 -13.63 34.85
CA GLU A 54 9.96 -14.06 35.85
C GLU A 54 11.27 -13.26 35.72
N ASP A 55 11.72 -13.00 34.49
CA ASP A 55 12.92 -12.20 34.22
C ASP A 55 12.74 -10.71 34.58
N LEU A 56 11.54 -10.16 34.37
CA LEU A 56 11.23 -8.74 34.64
C LEU A 56 11.25 -8.35 36.12
N LYS A 57 11.14 -9.30 37.06
CA LYS A 57 11.11 -9.01 38.51
C LYS A 57 12.49 -8.69 39.10
N THR A 58 13.57 -9.05 38.40
CA THR A 58 14.95 -8.97 38.93
C THR A 58 15.75 -7.78 38.41
N LEU A 59 15.23 -7.07 37.42
CA LEU A 59 15.94 -6.05 36.66
C LEU A 59 15.48 -4.63 37.05
N SER A 60 16.33 -3.63 36.77
CA SER A 60 15.94 -2.22 36.92
C SER A 60 14.78 -1.87 35.97
N VAL A 61 14.00 -0.84 36.30
CA VAL A 61 12.83 -0.41 35.49
C VAL A 61 13.22 -0.16 34.03
N GLN A 62 14.36 0.50 33.80
CA GLN A 62 14.84 0.81 32.46
C GLN A 62 15.24 -0.46 31.69
N SER A 63 16.05 -1.33 32.31
CA SER A 63 16.49 -2.58 31.70
C SER A 63 15.34 -3.53 31.39
N SER A 64 14.31 -3.53 32.24
CA SER A 64 13.08 -4.29 32.06
C SER A 64 12.28 -3.80 30.85
N PHE A 65 12.18 -2.49 30.68
CA PHE A 65 11.51 -1.87 29.55
C PHE A 65 12.24 -2.15 28.23
N ASP A 66 13.57 -2.04 28.21
CA ASP A 66 14.38 -2.32 27.03
C ASP A 66 14.20 -3.78 26.58
N LYS A 67 14.16 -4.71 27.55
CA LYS A 67 13.93 -6.13 27.27
C LYS A 67 12.55 -6.40 26.70
N PHE A 68 11.53 -5.72 27.23
CA PHE A 68 10.17 -5.80 26.71
C PHE A 68 10.10 -5.32 25.24
N ILE A 69 10.69 -4.16 24.92
CA ILE A 69 10.70 -3.63 23.56
C ILE A 69 11.43 -4.58 22.61
N GLN A 70 12.54 -5.17 23.04
CA GLN A 70 13.27 -6.17 22.26
C GLN A 70 12.35 -7.34 21.89
N VAL A 71 11.75 -8.01 22.88
CA VAL A 71 10.92 -9.21 22.63
C VAL A 71 9.67 -8.86 21.83
N TYR A 72 9.07 -7.70 22.10
CA TYR A 72 7.95 -7.20 21.32
C TYR A 72 8.32 -7.01 19.84
N SER A 73 9.46 -6.38 19.56
CA SER A 73 9.92 -6.15 18.20
C SER A 73 10.22 -7.46 17.46
N GLU A 74 10.82 -8.45 18.13
CA GLU A 74 11.10 -9.78 17.59
C GLU A 74 9.81 -10.53 17.27
N ALA A 75 8.82 -10.47 18.17
CA ALA A 75 7.50 -11.05 17.95
C ALA A 75 6.78 -10.38 16.77
N CYS A 76 6.81 -9.05 16.69
CA CYS A 76 6.25 -8.32 15.55
C CYS A 76 6.93 -8.72 14.24
N ALA A 77 8.26 -8.79 14.19
CA ALA A 77 9.00 -9.19 12.99
C ALA A 77 8.67 -10.61 12.54
N ARG A 78 8.48 -11.54 13.50
CA ARG A 78 8.22 -12.96 13.22
C ARG A 78 6.78 -13.23 12.80
N PHE A 79 5.82 -12.57 13.43
CA PHE A 79 4.40 -12.93 13.32
C PHE A 79 3.55 -11.92 12.56
N VAL A 80 3.98 -10.67 12.41
CA VAL A 80 3.25 -9.66 11.61
C VAL A 80 3.74 -9.74 10.16
N PRO A 81 2.89 -10.14 9.20
CA PRO A 81 3.31 -10.23 7.81
C PRO A 81 3.61 -8.83 7.24
N VAL A 82 4.86 -8.57 6.88
CA VAL A 82 5.25 -7.32 6.22
C VAL A 82 4.78 -7.35 4.77
N LYS A 83 3.68 -6.64 4.48
CA LYS A 83 3.19 -6.48 3.11
C LYS A 83 3.88 -5.28 2.45
N ARG A 84 4.61 -5.53 1.36
CA ARG A 84 5.07 -4.46 0.47
C ARG A 84 3.85 -3.85 -0.22
N THR A 85 3.47 -2.64 0.17
CA THR A 85 2.43 -1.88 -0.53
C THR A 85 2.96 -1.45 -1.90
N LYS A 86 2.18 -1.66 -2.96
CA LYS A 86 2.54 -1.20 -4.30
C LYS A 86 2.58 0.32 -4.29
N ARG A 87 3.77 0.90 -4.45
CA ARG A 87 4.00 2.36 -4.43
C ARG A 87 3.56 3.05 -5.73
N ASP A 88 3.43 2.29 -6.82
CA ASP A 88 3.14 2.86 -8.13
C ASP A 88 1.63 3.08 -8.32
N LYS A 89 1.12 4.18 -7.76
CA LYS A 89 -0.19 4.70 -8.17
C LYS A 89 -0.07 5.16 -9.61
N LYS A 90 -0.54 4.34 -10.55
CA LYS A 90 -0.66 4.72 -11.96
C LYS A 90 -1.58 5.94 -12.05
N PRO A 91 -1.33 6.88 -12.97
CA PRO A 91 -2.17 8.05 -13.10
C PRO A 91 -3.61 7.62 -13.48
N PRO A 92 -4.65 8.27 -12.94
CA PRO A 92 -6.04 7.86 -13.13
C PRO A 92 -6.49 7.83 -14.60
N TRP A 93 -5.92 8.69 -15.45
CA TRP A 93 -6.21 8.74 -16.88
C TRP A 93 -5.60 7.57 -17.69
N LEU A 94 -4.70 6.76 -17.11
CA LEU A 94 -4.05 5.63 -17.80
C LEU A 94 -4.94 4.38 -17.81
N LYS A 95 -6.01 4.47 -18.60
CA LYS A 95 -6.96 3.39 -18.84
C LYS A 95 -6.40 2.33 -19.84
N PRO A 96 -7.02 1.13 -19.94
CA PRO A 96 -6.50 0.03 -20.77
C PRO A 96 -6.38 0.37 -22.27
N ASP A 97 -7.26 1.23 -22.78
CA ASP A 97 -7.24 1.80 -24.12
C ASP A 97 -5.95 2.59 -24.41
N VAL A 98 -5.58 3.50 -23.51
CA VAL A 98 -4.33 4.27 -23.60
C VAL A 98 -3.12 3.32 -23.57
N LYS A 99 -3.14 2.31 -22.72
CA LYS A 99 -2.08 1.28 -22.67
C LYS A 99 -1.98 0.50 -23.98
N LYS A 100 -3.10 0.18 -24.63
CA LYS A 100 -3.12 -0.47 -25.95
C LYS A 100 -2.47 0.43 -26.99
N ALA A 101 -2.80 1.71 -27.02
CA ALA A 101 -2.21 2.68 -27.95
C ALA A 101 -0.69 2.85 -27.73
N ILE A 102 -0.24 2.93 -26.47
CA ILE A 102 1.19 3.00 -26.13
C ILE A 102 1.92 1.74 -26.59
N ARG A 103 1.36 0.55 -26.34
CA ARG A 103 1.94 -0.72 -26.80
C ARG A 103 2.02 -0.80 -28.33
N SER A 104 0.98 -0.36 -29.03
CA SER A 104 0.98 -0.30 -30.49
C SER A 104 2.06 0.64 -31.03
N LYS A 105 2.22 1.83 -30.43
CA LYS A 105 3.33 2.75 -30.78
C LYS A 105 4.70 2.07 -30.63
N ILE A 106 4.93 1.37 -29.51
CA ILE A 106 6.20 0.69 -29.24
C ILE A 106 6.40 -0.44 -30.26
N ALA A 107 5.40 -1.28 -30.49
CA ALA A 107 5.48 -2.37 -31.45
C ALA A 107 5.81 -1.87 -32.88
N SER A 108 5.15 -0.79 -33.34
CA SER A 108 5.46 -0.20 -34.65
C SER A 108 6.86 0.42 -34.72
N TRP A 109 7.38 0.94 -33.60
CA TRP A 109 8.76 1.41 -33.53
C TRP A 109 9.75 0.25 -33.66
N ASP A 110 9.50 -0.86 -32.96
CA ASP A 110 10.34 -2.06 -33.03
C ASP A 110 10.36 -2.63 -34.45
N VAL A 111 9.21 -2.68 -35.13
CA VAL A 111 9.12 -3.07 -36.55
C VAL A 111 9.96 -2.15 -37.43
N TYR A 112 9.84 -0.83 -37.26
CA TYR A 112 10.63 0.14 -38.03
C TYR A 112 12.15 -0.08 -37.85
N ILE A 113 12.61 -0.27 -36.61
CA ILE A 113 14.04 -0.53 -36.34
C ILE A 113 14.49 -1.86 -36.95
N ASN A 114 13.70 -2.92 -36.81
CA ASN A 114 14.04 -4.26 -37.31
C ASN A 114 13.93 -4.39 -38.84
N SER A 115 13.14 -3.52 -39.49
CA SER A 115 12.99 -3.47 -40.95
C SER A 115 14.17 -2.83 -41.69
N GLY A 116 15.23 -2.40 -40.97
CA GLY A 116 16.33 -1.64 -41.59
C GLY A 116 15.96 -0.18 -41.89
N LYS A 117 15.00 0.38 -41.14
CA LYS A 117 14.47 1.75 -41.29
C LYS A 117 13.69 1.97 -42.60
N ASP A 118 12.83 1.01 -42.95
CA ASP A 118 11.95 1.17 -44.08
C ASP A 118 10.95 2.34 -43.90
N GLU A 119 10.69 3.06 -44.99
CA GLU A 119 9.82 4.23 -45.02
C GLU A 119 8.35 3.84 -44.80
N SER A 120 7.93 2.65 -45.24
CA SER A 120 6.56 2.17 -45.01
C SER A 120 6.30 1.92 -43.52
N ALA A 121 7.22 1.24 -42.84
CA ALA A 121 7.20 1.00 -41.41
C ALA A 121 7.29 2.31 -40.60
N TYR A 122 8.06 3.29 -41.09
CA TYR A 122 8.11 4.62 -40.48
C TYR A 122 6.76 5.34 -40.51
N ARG A 123 6.03 5.26 -41.63
CA ARG A 123 4.69 5.86 -41.76
C ARG A 123 3.69 5.24 -40.81
N GLU A 124 3.74 3.92 -40.61
CA GLU A 124 2.91 3.23 -39.62
C GLU A 124 3.23 3.64 -38.20
N TYR A 125 4.52 3.69 -37.84
CA TYR A 125 4.96 4.22 -36.55
C TYR A 125 4.48 5.66 -36.34
N LYS A 126 4.57 6.54 -37.34
CA LYS A 126 4.11 7.93 -37.25
C LYS A 126 2.61 8.01 -36.98
N LYS A 127 1.81 7.17 -37.66
CA LYS A 127 0.35 7.05 -37.39
C LYS A 127 0.09 6.60 -35.96
N ALA A 128 0.74 5.51 -35.51
CA ALA A 128 0.58 4.98 -34.15
C ALA A 128 1.02 5.99 -33.07
N ARG A 129 2.12 6.72 -33.30
CA ARG A 129 2.62 7.79 -32.42
C ARG A 129 1.61 8.92 -32.28
N ASN A 130 1.09 9.43 -33.40
CA ASN A 130 0.14 10.54 -33.39
C ASN A 130 -1.18 10.13 -32.74
N PHE A 131 -1.65 8.92 -33.04
CA PHE A 131 -2.84 8.35 -32.39
C PHE A 131 -2.65 8.25 -30.88
N ALA A 132 -1.54 7.67 -30.40
CA ALA A 132 -1.27 7.55 -28.98
C ALA A 132 -1.17 8.92 -28.30
N LYS A 133 -0.49 9.90 -28.92
CA LYS A 133 -0.39 11.27 -28.40
C LYS A 133 -1.77 11.92 -28.25
N ASN A 134 -2.59 11.86 -29.30
CA ASN A 134 -3.93 12.47 -29.29
C ASN A 134 -4.85 11.79 -28.26
N LEU A 135 -4.78 10.46 -28.16
CA LEU A 135 -5.56 9.71 -27.18
C LEU A 135 -5.16 10.05 -25.74
N ILE A 136 -3.85 10.14 -25.45
CA ILE A 136 -3.36 10.55 -24.13
C ILE A 136 -3.87 11.94 -23.78
N ASN A 137 -3.70 12.92 -24.68
CA ASN A 137 -4.15 14.29 -24.44
C ASN A 137 -5.66 14.36 -24.21
N LYS A 138 -6.44 13.64 -25.01
CA LYS A 138 -7.89 13.53 -24.84
C LYS A 138 -8.26 12.97 -23.47
N LYS A 139 -7.59 11.90 -23.02
CA LYS A 139 -7.89 11.24 -21.74
C LYS A 139 -7.46 12.07 -20.53
N ILE A 140 -6.38 12.83 -20.65
CA ILE A 140 -5.97 13.81 -19.63
C ILE A 140 -7.04 14.91 -19.54
N TYR A 141 -7.44 15.48 -20.67
CA TYR A 141 -8.45 16.52 -20.72
C TYR A 141 -9.80 16.06 -20.15
N GLU A 142 -10.29 14.88 -20.54
CA GLU A 142 -11.53 14.29 -20.00
C GLU A 142 -11.47 14.15 -18.46
N PHE A 143 -10.32 13.74 -17.94
CA PHE A 143 -10.09 13.60 -16.50
C PHE A 143 -10.06 14.96 -15.78
N GLU A 144 -9.38 15.95 -16.35
CA GLU A 144 -9.34 17.30 -15.78
C GLU A 144 -10.71 17.99 -15.82
N ALA A 145 -11.46 17.82 -16.90
CA ALA A 145 -12.82 18.31 -17.03
C ALA A 145 -13.75 17.67 -15.98
N GLN A 146 -13.59 16.36 -15.73
CA GLN A 146 -14.32 15.68 -14.66
C GLN A 146 -14.01 16.30 -13.29
N ILE A 147 -12.72 16.48 -12.96
CA ILE A 147 -12.31 17.12 -11.70
C ILE A 147 -12.91 18.53 -11.57
N ALA A 148 -12.89 19.32 -12.64
CA ALA A 148 -13.44 20.67 -12.65
C ALA A 148 -14.96 20.66 -12.41
N SER A 149 -15.69 19.72 -13.00
CA SER A 149 -17.13 19.58 -12.80
C SER A 149 -17.50 19.20 -11.37
N GLU A 150 -16.68 18.34 -10.73
CA GLU A 150 -16.87 17.86 -9.36
C GLU A 150 -16.25 18.80 -8.31
N ALA A 151 -15.59 19.90 -8.72
CA ALA A 151 -14.84 20.76 -7.80
C ALA A 151 -15.72 21.37 -6.69
N LYS A 152 -16.98 21.67 -6.99
CA LYS A 152 -17.93 22.25 -6.02
C LYS A 152 -18.47 21.20 -5.05
N SER A 153 -18.73 19.97 -5.50
CA SER A 153 -19.29 18.89 -4.68
C SER A 153 -18.21 18.16 -3.87
N ASN A 154 -17.01 18.01 -4.42
CA ASN A 154 -15.89 17.34 -3.79
C ASN A 154 -14.57 18.11 -4.01
N PRO A 155 -14.35 19.21 -3.25
CA PRO A 155 -13.16 20.03 -3.40
C PRO A 155 -11.86 19.28 -3.13
N LYS A 156 -11.91 18.18 -2.35
CA LYS A 156 -10.73 17.37 -2.01
C LYS A 156 -10.07 16.73 -3.23
N ILE A 157 -10.85 16.37 -4.25
CA ILE A 157 -10.31 15.79 -5.50
C ILE A 157 -9.45 16.83 -6.22
N LEU A 158 -9.94 18.06 -6.34
CA LEU A 158 -9.20 19.15 -6.97
C LEU A 158 -7.90 19.45 -6.21
N PHE A 159 -7.96 19.64 -4.88
CA PHE A 159 -6.76 19.91 -4.10
C PHE A 159 -5.76 18.74 -4.12
N SER A 160 -6.24 17.49 -4.13
CA SER A 160 -5.38 16.33 -4.31
C SER A 160 -4.71 16.30 -5.69
N TYR A 161 -5.42 16.71 -6.74
CA TYR A 161 -4.86 16.83 -8.09
C TYR A 161 -3.77 17.90 -8.15
N VAL A 162 -4.06 19.11 -7.64
CA VAL A 162 -3.10 20.24 -7.59
C VAL A 162 -1.85 19.84 -6.80
N LYS A 163 -2.01 19.25 -5.61
CA LYS A 163 -0.90 18.76 -4.79
C LYS A 163 -0.05 17.70 -5.52
N SER A 164 -0.65 16.89 -6.38
CA SER A 164 0.08 15.89 -7.16
C SER A 164 0.93 16.50 -8.29
N LYS A 165 0.62 17.72 -8.72
CA LYS A 165 1.31 18.45 -9.80
C LYS A 165 2.37 19.42 -9.29
N GLN A 166 2.32 19.78 -8.01
CA GLN A 166 3.33 20.63 -7.38
C GLN A 166 4.68 19.91 -7.34
N VAL A 167 5.72 20.59 -7.82
CA VAL A 167 7.11 20.10 -7.79
C VAL A 167 7.65 20.15 -6.36
N VAL A 168 7.42 21.28 -5.68
CA VAL A 168 7.75 21.47 -4.27
C VAL A 168 6.63 20.88 -3.45
N LYS A 169 6.95 19.87 -2.63
CA LYS A 169 6.03 19.33 -1.65
C LYS A 169 6.26 20.07 -0.35
N ASP A 170 5.24 20.77 0.14
CA ASP A 170 5.26 21.35 1.47
C ASP A 170 5.43 20.21 2.48
N GLN A 171 6.67 20.05 2.95
CA GLN A 171 6.98 19.31 4.14
C GLN A 171 6.99 20.34 5.27
N ILE A 172 6.11 20.15 6.24
CA ILE A 172 6.23 20.85 7.52
C ILE A 172 7.49 20.27 8.16
N ARG A 173 8.61 20.99 8.03
CA ARG A 173 9.92 20.55 8.54
C ARG A 173 10.14 20.93 10.00
N LEU A 174 9.40 21.93 10.49
CA LEU A 174 9.68 22.60 11.76
C LEU A 174 8.40 23.17 12.34
N ILE A 175 8.16 22.93 13.63
CA ILE A 175 7.18 23.68 14.42
C ILE A 175 7.99 24.70 15.21
N LEU A 176 7.70 25.99 15.01
CA LEU A 176 8.31 27.07 15.76
C LEU A 176 7.43 27.39 16.98
N THR A 177 8.03 27.44 18.16
CA THR A 177 7.37 27.99 19.35
C THR A 177 7.22 29.50 19.20
N LYS A 178 6.37 30.14 20.02
CA LYS A 178 6.14 31.61 20.04
C LYS A 178 7.45 32.42 20.18
N ASP A 179 8.48 31.80 20.75
CA ASP A 179 9.80 32.39 21.00
C ASP A 179 10.81 32.16 19.86
N GLY A 180 10.38 31.60 18.72
CA GLY A 180 11.23 31.36 17.54
C GLY A 180 12.13 30.13 17.62
N THR A 181 12.05 29.34 18.70
CA THR A 181 12.81 28.10 18.86
C THR A 181 12.21 26.95 18.05
N ALA A 182 13.06 26.23 17.35
CA ALA A 182 12.70 25.07 16.53
C ALA A 182 12.50 23.81 17.40
N LEU A 183 11.28 23.26 17.43
CA LEU A 183 11.03 21.93 17.99
C LEU A 183 11.25 20.88 16.90
N THR A 184 12.38 20.18 16.98
CA THR A 184 12.58 18.90 16.28
C THR A 184 12.25 17.77 17.25
N ASP A 185 11.46 16.80 16.79
CA ASP A 185 11.14 15.58 17.53
C ASP A 185 12.42 14.73 17.63
N MET A 186 13.19 14.96 18.70
CA MET A 186 14.36 14.20 19.09
C MET A 186 14.07 13.69 20.50
N GLN A 187 13.45 12.51 20.58
CA GLN A 187 13.85 11.38 21.43
C GLN A 187 12.98 10.16 21.17
#